data_AF-A0A4Q3HKM2-F1
#
_entry.id   AF-A0A4Q3HKM2-F1
#
_cell.length_a   1.000
_cell.length_b   1.000
_cell.length_c   1.000
_cell.angle_alpha   90.00
_cell.angle_beta   90.00
_cell.angle_gamma   90.00
#
_symmetry.space_group_name_H-M   'P 1'
#
loop_
_entity.id
_entity.type
_entity.pdbx_description
1 polymer ?
#
loop_
_entity_poly.entity_id
_entity_poly.type
_entity_poly.pdbx_seq_one_letter_code
_entity_poly.pdbx_strand_id
1 'polypeptide(L)'
;REALSKLAASSMTECRGDARDRYRRVLVSCRRGDLDINGEMVRQGMAVASGGYGREEAAAKGAGEGIWVGPFERPKAYRAAKGAMDDDEGTTALVDRVGEMFDRLKAAVSW
;
A
#
# COMPACT_ATOMS: atom_id res chain seq x y z
N ARG A 1 -6.11 14.72 9.76
CA ARG A 1 -5.73 14.27 11.12
C ARG A 1 -6.94 14.15 12.05
N GLU A 2 -7.85 15.14 12.06
CA GLU A 2 -9.00 15.17 12.97
C GLU A 2 -9.86 13.90 12.95
N ALA A 3 -10.21 13.38 11.78
CA ALA A 3 -11.06 12.19 11.67
C ALA A 3 -10.42 10.94 12.31
N LEU A 4 -9.13 10.70 12.07
CA LEU A 4 -8.38 9.62 12.74
C LEU A 4 -8.43 9.80 14.25
N SER A 5 -8.19 11.03 14.73
CA SER A 5 -8.27 11.32 16.16
C SER A 5 -9.65 11.03 16.74
N LYS A 6 -10.74 11.35 16.03
CA LYS A 6 -12.12 11.01 16.45
C LYS A 6 -12.37 9.50 16.47
N LEU A 7 -11.87 8.77 15.48
CA LEU A 7 -12.03 7.31 15.40
C LEU A 7 -11.21 6.61 16.51
N ALA A 8 -10.01 7.10 16.80
CA ALA A 8 -9.10 6.51 17.78
C ALA A 8 -9.28 7.01 19.24
N ALA A 9 -10.13 8.03 19.49
CA ALA A 9 -10.27 8.64 20.81
C ALA A 9 -10.88 7.72 21.90
N SER A 10 -11.36 6.52 21.55
CA SER A 10 -11.95 5.60 22.51
C SER A 10 -10.89 4.80 23.26
N SER A 11 -11.10 4.60 24.56
CA SER A 11 -10.31 3.70 25.41
C SER A 11 -10.36 2.22 24.98
N MET A 12 -11.35 1.83 24.16
CA MET A 12 -11.48 0.47 23.61
C MET A 12 -10.73 0.28 22.28
N THR A 13 -9.86 1.22 21.90
CA THR A 13 -9.07 1.10 20.68
C THR A 13 -7.93 0.12 20.90
N GLU A 14 -7.90 -0.96 20.12
CA GLU A 14 -6.85 -1.96 20.12
C GLU A 14 -6.10 -1.96 18.79
N CYS A 15 -4.79 -1.81 18.83
CA CYS A 15 -3.93 -1.92 17.65
C CYS A 15 -3.05 -3.16 17.75
N ARG A 16 -2.99 -3.95 16.68
CA ARG A 16 -2.12 -5.13 16.56
C ARG A 16 -1.19 -4.93 15.37
N GLY A 17 0.08 -5.29 15.53
CA GLY A 17 1.08 -5.22 14.48
C GLY A 17 2.08 -6.37 14.57
N ASP A 18 2.20 -7.12 13.48
CA ASP A 18 3.05 -8.29 13.32
C ASP A 18 4.03 -8.17 12.14
N ALA A 19 3.82 -7.18 11.27
CA ALA A 19 4.66 -6.93 10.10
C ALA A 19 5.50 -5.65 10.22
N ARG A 20 6.56 -5.58 9.43
CA ARG A 20 7.39 -4.39 9.25
C ARG A 20 7.54 -4.04 7.78
N ASP A 21 7.63 -2.74 7.48
CA ASP A 21 7.95 -2.27 6.13
C ASP A 21 9.46 -2.27 5.85
N ARG A 22 9.85 -1.91 4.61
CA ARG A 22 11.26 -1.78 4.18
C ARG A 22 12.08 -0.80 5.03
N TYR A 23 11.43 0.13 5.72
CA TYR A 23 12.06 1.09 6.62
C TYR A 23 12.06 0.61 8.08
N ARG A 24 11.73 -0.67 8.32
CA ARG A 24 11.63 -1.33 9.62
C ARG A 24 10.57 -0.73 10.55
N ARG A 25 9.59 0.01 10.04
CA ARG A 25 8.47 0.53 10.83
C ARG A 25 7.45 -0.57 11.05
N VAL A 26 6.84 -0.63 12.24
CA VAL A 26 5.77 -1.59 12.55
C VAL A 26 4.51 -1.19 11.82
N LEU A 27 3.91 -2.13 11.09
CA LEU A 27 2.61 -1.96 10.45
C LEU A 27 1.54 -2.43 11.44
N VAL A 28 0.52 -1.59 11.65
CA VAL A 28 -0.55 -1.87 12.61
C VAL A 28 -1.93 -1.76 11.97
N SER A 29 -2.82 -2.65 12.37
CA SER A 29 -4.26 -2.52 12.18
C SER A 29 -4.89 -2.20 13.52
N CYS A 30 -5.72 -1.15 13.55
CA CYS A 30 -6.40 -0.68 14.74
C CYS A 30 -7.90 -0.92 14.63
N ARG A 31 -8.51 -1.45 15.70
CA ARG A 31 -9.96 -1.66 15.79
C ARG A 31 -10.53 -0.99 17.03
N ARG A 32 -11.81 -0.63 16.96
CA ARG A 32 -12.64 -0.18 18.09
C ARG A 32 -13.93 -1.00 18.10
N GLY A 33 -14.00 -2.03 18.94
CA GLY A 33 -15.02 -3.06 18.81
C GLY A 33 -14.94 -3.70 17.42
N ASP A 34 -16.04 -3.71 16.70
CA ASP A 34 -16.12 -4.27 15.34
C ASP A 34 -15.66 -3.30 14.24
N LEU A 35 -15.36 -2.04 14.58
CA LEU A 35 -14.93 -1.04 13.61
C LEU A 35 -13.43 -1.19 13.31
N ASP A 36 -13.08 -1.54 12.08
CA ASP A 36 -11.72 -1.40 11.55
C ASP A 36 -11.44 0.08 11.23
N ILE A 37 -10.58 0.72 12.03
CA ILE A 37 -10.26 2.14 11.89
C ILE A 37 -9.50 2.40 10.60
N ASN A 38 -8.56 1.51 10.23
CA ASN A 38 -7.78 1.66 9.00
C ASN A 38 -8.70 1.57 7.77
N GLY A 39 -9.60 0.58 7.75
CA GLY A 39 -10.58 0.42 6.68
C GLY A 39 -11.55 1.60 6.60
N GLU A 40 -12.02 2.10 7.74
CA GLU A 40 -12.92 3.25 7.81
C GLU A 40 -12.27 4.53 7.26
N MET A 41 -10.97 4.74 7.54
CA MET A 41 -10.22 5.85 6.96
C MET A 41 -10.18 5.80 5.43
N VAL A 42 -10.02 4.60 4.86
CA VAL A 42 -10.03 4.40 3.39
C VAL A 42 -11.43 4.61 2.84
N ARG A 43 -12.46 4.07 3.51
CA ARG A 43 -13.87 4.17 3.11
C ARG A 43 -14.38 5.61 3.05
N GLN A 44 -13.91 6.47 3.96
CA GLN A 44 -14.20 7.91 3.96
C GLN A 44 -13.30 8.72 2.99
N GLY A 45 -12.49 8.05 2.16
CA GLY A 45 -11.62 8.73 1.19
C GLY A 45 -10.48 9.53 1.83
N MET A 46 -10.06 9.20 3.05
CA MET A 46 -8.99 9.92 3.75
C MET A 46 -7.61 9.27 3.60
N ALA A 47 -7.56 8.08 2.99
CA ALA A 47 -6.33 7.35 2.72
C ALA A 47 -6.47 6.50 1.46
N VAL A 48 -5.33 6.24 0.81
CA VAL A 48 -5.22 5.31 -0.32
C VAL A 48 -4.97 3.90 0.23
N ALA A 49 -5.62 2.90 -0.35
CA ALA A 49 -5.41 1.49 0.00
C ALA A 49 -3.99 1.01 -0.38
N SER A 50 -3.34 0.24 0.51
CA SER A 50 -2.03 -0.40 0.27
C SER A 50 -1.99 -1.78 0.92
N GLY A 51 -1.80 -2.84 0.13
CA GLY A 51 -1.77 -4.23 0.59
C GLY A 51 -3.13 -4.81 1.02
N GLY A 52 -4.11 -3.96 1.33
CA GLY A 52 -5.50 -4.32 1.69
C GLY A 52 -6.46 -3.13 1.50
N TYR A 53 -7.72 -3.30 1.91
CA TYR A 53 -8.80 -2.28 1.86
C TYR A 53 -9.26 -1.84 0.45
N GLY A 54 -9.13 -2.73 -0.55
CA GLY A 54 -9.50 -2.40 -1.93
C GLY A 54 -11.00 -2.15 -2.13
N ARG A 55 -11.86 -2.82 -1.34
CA ARG A 55 -13.32 -2.64 -1.44
C ARG A 55 -13.74 -1.27 -0.90
N GLU A 56 -13.15 -0.86 0.22
CA GLU A 56 -13.37 0.42 0.88
C GLU A 56 -12.94 1.56 -0.03
N GLU A 57 -11.78 1.42 -0.68
CA GLU A 57 -11.30 2.43 -1.63
C GLU A 57 -12.18 2.51 -2.88
N ALA A 58 -12.62 1.37 -3.42
CA ALA A 58 -13.54 1.35 -4.55
C ALA A 58 -14.88 2.05 -4.21
N ALA A 59 -15.40 1.83 -3.00
CA ALA A 59 -16.58 2.53 -2.52
C ALA A 59 -16.35 4.04 -2.40
N ALA A 60 -15.23 4.47 -1.80
CA ALA A 60 -14.89 5.88 -1.67
C ALA A 60 -14.72 6.58 -3.03
N LYS A 61 -14.10 5.90 -4.01
CA LYS A 61 -13.98 6.39 -5.39
C LYS A 61 -15.34 6.52 -6.07
N GLY A 62 -16.18 5.49 -5.98
CA GLY A 62 -17.51 5.49 -6.60
C GLY A 62 -18.44 6.56 -6.02
N ALA A 63 -18.28 6.89 -4.74
CA ALA A 63 -19.03 7.95 -4.06
C ALA A 63 -18.38 9.34 -4.19
N GLY A 64 -17.17 9.45 -4.74
CA GLY A 64 -16.44 10.72 -4.84
C GLY A 64 -16.07 11.30 -3.47
N GLU A 65 -15.73 10.46 -2.50
CA GLU A 65 -15.47 10.87 -1.11
C GLU A 65 -14.04 11.34 -0.89
N GLY A 66 -13.86 12.32 -0.01
CA GLY A 66 -12.54 12.78 0.45
C GLY A 66 -11.60 13.18 -0.68
N ILE A 67 -10.45 12.50 -0.78
CA ILE A 67 -9.46 12.77 -1.85
C ILE A 67 -9.99 12.44 -3.26
N TRP A 68 -11.10 11.72 -3.38
CA TRP A 68 -11.69 11.29 -4.66
C TRP A 68 -12.75 12.26 -5.21
N VAL A 69 -13.01 13.40 -4.56
CA VAL A 69 -13.91 14.45 -5.05
C VAL A 69 -13.47 15.01 -6.42
N GLY A 70 -12.18 14.91 -6.74
CA GLY A 70 -11.64 15.36 -8.02
C GLY A 70 -10.54 14.44 -8.54
N PRO A 71 -9.83 14.86 -9.62
CA PRO A 71 -8.70 14.13 -10.13
C PRO A 71 -7.63 13.95 -9.04
N PHE A 72 -7.19 12.71 -8.85
CA PHE A 72 -6.22 12.37 -7.83
C PHE A 72 -5.11 11.49 -8.40
N GLU A 73 -3.88 11.98 -8.36
CA GLU A 73 -2.69 11.20 -8.67
C GLU A 73 -2.17 10.51 -7.41
N ARG A 74 -1.92 9.20 -7.49
CA ARG A 74 -1.41 8.45 -6.34
C ARG A 74 0.00 8.94 -5.96
N PRO A 75 0.30 9.17 -4.67
CA PRO A 75 1.62 9.64 -4.24
C PRO A 75 2.80 8.75 -4.68
N LYS A 76 2.60 7.42 -4.76
CA LYS A 76 3.63 6.50 -5.28
C LYS A 76 3.95 6.77 -6.75
N ALA A 77 2.92 6.96 -7.57
CA ALA A 77 3.09 7.25 -9.00
C ALA A 77 3.79 8.59 -9.21
N TYR A 78 3.37 9.62 -8.47
CA TYR A 78 4.02 10.94 -8.51
C TYR A 78 5.51 10.86 -8.14
N ARG A 79 5.86 10.15 -7.05
CA ARG A 79 7.26 9.98 -6.62
C ARG A 79 8.10 9.24 -7.67
N ALA A 80 7.58 8.15 -8.23
CA ALA A 80 8.24 7.39 -9.28
C ALA A 80 8.48 8.24 -10.55
N ALA A 81 7.49 9.01 -10.99
CA ALA A 81 7.60 9.88 -12.15
C ALA A 81 8.60 11.03 -11.96
N LYS A 82 8.84 11.45 -10.71
CA LYS A 82 9.80 12.51 -10.35
C LYS A 82 11.19 11.98 -9.98
N GLY A 83 11.47 10.70 -10.20
CA GLY A 83 12.79 10.12 -9.94
C GLY A 83 13.12 9.92 -8.46
N ALA A 84 12.14 10.03 -7.56
CA ALA A 84 12.28 9.53 -6.20
C ALA A 84 12.11 8.01 -6.26
N MET A 85 13.22 7.32 -6.49
CA MET A 85 13.29 5.86 -6.59
C MET A 85 12.66 5.22 -5.35
N ASP A 86 11.56 4.49 -5.54
CA ASP A 86 11.23 3.41 -4.62
C ASP A 86 12.12 2.24 -5.03
N ASP A 87 13.23 2.05 -4.33
CA ASP A 87 14.15 0.92 -4.53
C ASP A 87 13.42 -0.40 -4.24
N ASP A 88 12.70 -0.92 -5.23
CA ASP A 88 12.17 -2.28 -5.26
C ASP A 88 13.27 -3.21 -5.78
N GLU A 89 14.34 -3.30 -5.00
CA GLU A 89 15.56 -4.06 -5.31
C GLU A 89 15.28 -5.58 -5.49
N GLY A 90 14.20 -6.08 -4.88
CA GLY A 90 13.86 -7.51 -4.88
C GLY A 90 13.29 -8.03 -6.20
N THR A 91 12.46 -7.25 -6.89
CA THR A 91 11.78 -7.71 -8.11
C THR A 91 12.71 -7.71 -9.31
N THR A 92 13.55 -6.68 -9.44
CA THR A 92 14.54 -6.57 -10.53
C THR A 92 15.59 -7.66 -10.44
N ALA A 93 16.11 -7.95 -9.22
CA ALA A 93 17.12 -8.98 -9.01
C ALA A 93 16.65 -10.40 -9.40
N LEU A 94 15.35 -10.70 -9.24
CA LEU A 94 14.78 -11.98 -9.66
C LEU A 94 14.73 -12.09 -11.19
N VAL A 95 14.26 -11.03 -11.86
CA VAL A 95 14.12 -10.97 -13.32
C VAL A 95 15.48 -11.08 -14.00
N ASP A 96 16.49 -10.36 -13.49
CA ASP A 96 17.86 -10.42 -14.01
C ASP A 96 18.44 -11.84 -13.89
N ARG A 97 18.25 -12.49 -12.73
CA ARG A 97 18.75 -13.85 -12.49
C ARG A 97 18.07 -14.90 -13.37
N VAL A 98 16.78 -14.74 -13.67
CA VAL A 98 16.05 -15.59 -14.62
C VAL A 98 16.56 -15.35 -16.04
N GLY A 99 16.81 -14.09 -16.42
CA GLY A 99 17.41 -13.73 -17.71
C GLY A 99 18.79 -14.38 -17.93
N GLU A 100 19.69 -14.25 -16.96
CA GLU A 100 21.02 -14.88 -17.00
C GLU A 100 20.96 -16.41 -17.11
N MET A 101 20.01 -17.04 -16.43
CA MET A 101 19.80 -18.49 -16.50
C MET A 101 19.34 -18.92 -17.90
N PHE A 102 18.43 -18.16 -18.52
CA PHE A 102 17.98 -18.41 -19.89
C PHE A 102 19.09 -18.19 -20.91
N ASP A 103 19.93 -17.17 -20.75
CA ASP A 103 21.07 -16.92 -21.63
C ASP A 103 22.13 -18.01 -21.54
N ARG A 104 22.41 -18.51 -20.32
CA ARG A 104 23.28 -19.67 -20.11
C ARG A 104 22.72 -20.94 -20.73
N LEU A 105 21.41 -21.19 -20.59
CA LEU A 105 20.74 -22.31 -21.23
C LEU A 105 20.81 -22.22 -22.75
N LYS A 106 20.55 -21.04 -23.34
CA LYS A 106 20.69 -20.82 -24.78
C LYS A 106 22.10 -21.08 -25.27
N ALA A 107 23.13 -20.60 -24.55
CA ALA A 107 24.53 -20.83 -24.89
C ALA A 107 24.97 -22.30 -24.77
N ALA A 108 24.33 -23.08 -23.89
CA ALA A 108 24.61 -24.50 -23.70
C ALA A 108 23.86 -25.42 -24.69
N VAL A 109 22.78 -24.92 -25.32
CA VAL A 109 21.89 -25.69 -26.20
C VAL A 109 22.01 -25.27 -27.67
N SER A 110 22.76 -24.20 -27.98
CA SER A 110 23.07 -23.81 -29.37
C SER A 110 24.15 -24.73 -29.98
N TRP A 111 23.69 -25.68 -30.79
CA TRP A 111 24.38 -26.19 -31.97
C TRP A 111 24.02 -25.31 -33.18
#